data_AF-A7YXY2-F1
#
_entry.id   AF-A7YXY2-F1
#
_cell.length_a   1.000
_cell.length_b   1.000
_cell.length_c   1.000
_cell.angle_alpha   90.00
_cell.angle_beta   90.00
_cell.angle_gamma   90.00
#
_symmetry.space_group_name_H-M   'P 1'
#
loop_
_entity.id
_entity.type
_entity.pdbx_description
1 polymer ?
#
loop_
_entity_poly.entity_id
_entity_poly.type
_entity_poly.pdbx_seq_one_letter_code
_entity_poly.pdbx_strand_id
1 'polypeptide(L)'
;METLIGYKVVARVGERFYSIWAGENAEYRIGFTARDEARPRHRGGLYVCRSPQAAVRHRIPAKPGGLFVAPRALLRCACEGPFVEYPGGKIACSTLTPLEEMPMPDGFVYATASVGSARAPSRPATPAAIRVDRLREERSSAMRSETEMLEAEVAEMERRLGYR
;
A
#
# COMPACT_ATOMS: atom_id res chain seq x y z
N MET A 1 17.55 18.03 -0.05
CA MET A 1 17.02 16.65 -0.06
C MET A 1 16.66 16.32 -1.49
N GLU A 2 16.98 15.12 -1.97
CA GLU A 2 16.64 14.72 -3.33
C GLU A 2 15.15 14.38 -3.39
N THR A 3 14.42 15.09 -4.25
CA THR A 3 13.01 14.85 -4.53
C THR A 3 12.88 14.20 -5.90
N LEU A 4 12.13 13.10 -5.98
CA LEU A 4 11.86 12.36 -7.21
C LEU A 4 10.36 12.37 -7.49
N ILE A 5 9.96 12.56 -8.75
CA ILE A 5 8.59 12.35 -9.18
C ILE A 5 8.38 10.87 -9.49
N GLY A 6 7.46 10.24 -8.75
CA GLY A 6 7.10 8.84 -8.88
C GLY A 6 5.63 8.66 -9.21
N TYR A 7 5.29 7.47 -9.69
CA TYR A 7 3.94 7.08 -10.07
C TYR A 7 3.51 5.83 -9.31
N LYS A 8 2.30 5.84 -8.76
CA LYS A 8 1.79 4.75 -7.92
C LYS A 8 0.38 4.36 -8.32
N VAL A 9 0.17 3.08 -8.61
CA VAL A 9 -1.17 2.52 -8.75
C VAL A 9 -1.74 2.25 -7.36
N VAL A 10 -2.97 2.71 -7.14
CA VAL A 10 -3.71 2.57 -5.89
C VAL A 10 -5.09 1.97 -6.16
N ALA A 11 -5.73 1.44 -5.12
CA ALA A 11 -7.13 1.09 -5.14
C ALA A 11 -7.97 2.35 -4.90
N ARG A 12 -9.00 2.57 -5.72
CA ARG A 12 -9.97 3.65 -5.55
C ARG A 12 -11.28 3.07 -5.03
N VAL A 13 -11.72 3.56 -3.87
CA VAL A 13 -13.00 3.18 -3.25
C VAL A 13 -13.77 4.47 -2.95
N GLY A 14 -14.75 4.78 -3.80
CA GLY A 14 -15.38 6.10 -3.83
C GLY A 14 -14.37 7.20 -4.19
N GLU A 15 -14.20 8.17 -3.29
CA GLU A 15 -13.25 9.29 -3.43
C GLU A 15 -11.93 9.07 -2.70
N ARG A 16 -11.73 7.89 -2.10
CA ARG A 16 -10.55 7.58 -1.28
C ARG A 16 -9.59 6.66 -2.02
N PHE A 17 -8.29 6.88 -1.81
CA PHE A 17 -7.23 6.10 -2.40
C PHE A 17 -6.53 5.25 -1.35
N TYR A 18 -6.30 3.98 -1.66
CA TYR A 18 -5.71 3.03 -0.73
C TYR A 18 -4.59 2.23 -1.37
N SER A 19 -3.68 1.74 -0.54
CA SER A 19 -2.74 0.71 -0.96
C SER A 19 -3.50 -0.53 -1.43
N ILE A 20 -3.18 -1.01 -2.62
CA ILE A 20 -3.76 -2.25 -3.16
C ILE A 20 -3.36 -3.44 -2.27
N TRP A 21 -2.14 -3.41 -1.73
CA TRP A 21 -1.58 -4.48 -0.91
C TRP A 21 -2.01 -4.43 0.56
N ALA A 22 -1.98 -3.24 1.17
CA ALA A 22 -2.29 -3.07 2.59
C ALA A 22 -3.76 -2.76 2.88
N GLY A 23 -4.55 -2.51 1.83
CA GLY A 23 -5.97 -2.18 1.94
C GLY A 23 -6.21 -0.91 2.75
N GLU A 24 -7.22 -0.95 3.61
CA GLU A 24 -7.66 0.19 4.43
C GLU A 24 -6.63 0.64 5.48
N ASN A 25 -5.62 -0.19 5.76
CA ASN A 25 -4.54 0.16 6.69
C ASN A 25 -3.55 1.20 6.12
N ALA A 26 -3.65 1.54 4.84
CA ALA A 26 -2.81 2.54 4.21
C ALA A 26 -3.60 3.37 3.18
N GLU A 27 -4.17 4.47 3.65
CA GLU A 27 -4.83 5.49 2.82
C GLU A 27 -3.82 6.52 2.29
N TYR A 28 -4.02 6.93 1.05
CA TYR A 28 -3.33 8.05 0.42
C TYR A 28 -4.32 9.19 0.19
N ARG A 29 -3.94 10.42 0.56
CA ARG A 29 -4.73 11.62 0.30
C ARG A 29 -3.90 12.60 -0.50
N ILE A 30 -4.53 13.25 -1.47
CA ILE A 30 -3.87 14.29 -2.27
C ILE A 30 -3.40 15.42 -1.35
N GLY A 31 -2.14 15.82 -1.49
CA GLY A 31 -1.48 16.85 -0.67
C GLY A 31 -0.99 16.39 0.70
N PHE A 32 -1.29 15.16 1.13
CA PHE A 32 -0.85 14.64 2.43
C PHE A 32 0.30 13.65 2.30
N THR A 33 1.34 13.89 3.08
CA THR A 33 2.55 13.07 3.09
C THR A 33 2.37 11.79 3.91
N ALA A 34 2.55 10.64 3.26
CA ALA A 34 2.75 9.35 3.92
C ALA A 34 4.24 9.11 4.20
N ARG A 35 4.54 8.38 5.28
CA ARG A 35 5.91 8.01 5.66
C ARG A 35 5.98 6.54 6.01
N ASP A 36 7.00 5.87 5.49
CA ASP A 36 7.40 4.52 5.85
C ASP A 36 8.85 4.33 5.40
N GLU A 37 9.77 4.00 6.30
CA GLU A 37 11.21 4.01 6.00
C GLU A 37 11.56 2.98 4.92
N ALA A 38 12.18 3.46 3.83
CA ALA A 38 12.65 2.58 2.77
C ALA A 38 13.87 1.80 3.25
N ARG A 39 13.73 0.47 3.33
CA ARG A 39 14.79 -0.44 3.77
C ARG A 39 15.04 -1.52 2.72
N PRO A 40 16.29 -1.99 2.55
CA PRO A 40 16.60 -3.10 1.66
C PRO A 40 15.77 -4.36 1.96
N ARG A 41 15.63 -5.22 0.94
CA ARG A 41 14.91 -6.50 1.01
C ARG A 41 13.40 -6.36 1.30
N HIS A 42 12.78 -5.28 0.81
CA HIS A 42 11.33 -5.04 0.93
C HIS A 42 10.83 -4.88 2.38
N ARG A 43 11.69 -4.46 3.32
CA ARG A 43 11.37 -4.35 4.75
C ARG A 43 10.76 -2.99 5.16
N GLY A 44 10.03 -2.37 4.24
CA GLY A 44 9.41 -1.06 4.39
C GLY A 44 9.46 -0.26 3.09
N GLY A 45 8.95 0.95 3.16
CA GLY A 45 9.00 1.94 2.09
C GLY A 45 7.72 2.03 1.29
N LEU A 46 7.53 3.21 0.71
CA LEU A 46 6.42 3.54 -0.16
C LEU A 46 6.83 3.30 -1.60
N TYR A 47 6.19 2.32 -2.23
CA TYR A 47 6.57 1.90 -3.57
C TYR A 47 5.98 2.77 -4.67
N VAL A 48 6.84 3.16 -5.62
CA VAL A 48 6.54 3.92 -6.84
C VAL A 48 7.34 3.39 -8.03
N CYS A 49 6.97 3.81 -9.24
CA CYS A 49 7.77 3.63 -10.46
C CYS A 49 8.12 5.00 -11.07
N ARG A 50 9.16 5.06 -11.90
CA ARG A 50 9.60 6.31 -12.56
C ARG A 50 8.68 6.80 -13.68
N SER A 51 7.84 5.92 -14.23
CA SER A 51 6.89 6.28 -15.30
C SER A 51 5.49 5.73 -15.04
N PRO A 52 4.44 6.39 -15.57
CA PRO A 52 3.07 5.89 -15.54
C PRO A 52 2.97 4.45 -16.08
N GLN A 53 3.60 4.18 -17.23
CA GLN A 53 3.51 2.88 -17.91
C GLN A 53 4.14 1.77 -17.08
N ALA A 54 5.26 2.05 -16.40
CA ALA A 54 5.90 1.09 -15.50
C ALA A 54 5.02 0.81 -14.26
N ALA A 55 4.40 1.84 -13.68
CA ALA A 55 3.52 1.69 -12.53
C ALA A 55 2.32 0.79 -12.86
N VAL A 56 1.71 0.98 -14.02
CA VAL A 56 0.49 0.27 -14.40
C VAL A 56 0.76 -1.16 -14.89
N ARG A 57 1.93 -1.41 -15.49
CA ARG A 57 2.39 -2.77 -15.82
C ARG A 57 2.90 -3.55 -14.60
N HIS A 58 3.10 -2.90 -13.46
CA HIS A 58 3.61 -3.56 -12.26
C HIS A 58 2.62 -4.60 -11.76
N ARG A 59 3.04 -5.86 -11.73
CA ARG A 59 2.23 -6.96 -11.20
C ARG A 59 2.21 -6.89 -9.68
N ILE A 60 1.05 -6.53 -9.14
CA ILE A 60 0.79 -6.55 -7.69
C ILE A 60 0.20 -7.92 -7.36
N PRO A 61 0.79 -8.72 -6.47
CA PRO A 61 0.20 -10.01 -6.11
C PRO A 61 -1.10 -9.81 -5.32
N ALA A 62 -2.06 -10.72 -5.49
CA ALA A 62 -3.25 -10.75 -4.66
C ALA A 62 -2.88 -11.15 -3.24
N LYS A 63 -3.49 -10.50 -2.24
CA LYS A 63 -3.29 -10.79 -0.81
C LYS A 63 -4.64 -10.75 -0.08
N PRO A 64 -4.90 -11.69 0.85
CA PRO A 64 -6.05 -11.59 1.75
C PRO A 64 -6.06 -10.25 2.51
N GLY A 65 -7.22 -9.60 2.56
CA GLY A 65 -7.38 -8.27 3.16
C GLY A 65 -6.82 -7.11 2.31
N GLY A 66 -6.24 -7.38 1.14
CA GLY A 66 -5.90 -6.37 0.15
C GLY A 66 -7.10 -5.96 -0.71
N LEU A 67 -6.91 -4.93 -1.52
CA LEU A 67 -7.93 -4.39 -2.43
C LEU A 67 -7.61 -4.78 -3.88
N PHE A 68 -7.32 -6.07 -4.10
CA PHE A 68 -6.86 -6.55 -5.41
C PHE A 68 -7.93 -6.40 -6.51
N VAL A 69 -9.22 -6.56 -6.18
CA VAL A 69 -10.33 -6.46 -7.15
C VAL A 69 -10.93 -5.05 -7.26
N ALA A 70 -10.48 -4.11 -6.42
CA ALA A 70 -11.00 -2.75 -6.44
C ALA A 70 -10.55 -1.99 -7.70
N PRO A 71 -11.34 -1.00 -8.16
CA PRO A 71 -10.94 -0.10 -9.24
C PRO A 71 -9.56 0.52 -9.01
N ARG A 72 -8.85 0.77 -10.11
CA ARG A 72 -7.50 1.32 -10.07
C ARG A 72 -7.50 2.81 -10.39
N ALA A 73 -6.69 3.55 -9.65
CA ALA A 73 -6.30 4.91 -10.00
C ALA A 73 -4.77 5.00 -10.02
N LEU A 74 -4.26 5.95 -10.78
CA LEU A 74 -2.84 6.26 -10.85
C LEU A 74 -2.60 7.59 -10.16
N LEU A 75 -1.66 7.65 -9.23
CA LEU A 75 -1.25 8.88 -8.57
C LEU A 75 0.12 9.32 -9.08
N ARG A 76 0.27 10.62 -9.35
CA ARG A 76 1.58 11.26 -9.46
C ARG A 76 2.00 11.73 -8.07
N CYS A 77 3.23 11.45 -7.67
CA CYS A 77 3.68 11.67 -6.30
C CYS A 77 5.04 12.37 -6.25
N ALA A 78 5.19 13.31 -5.32
CA ALA A 78 6.50 13.77 -4.88
C ALA A 78 7.05 12.77 -3.86
N CYS A 79 8.25 12.26 -4.11
CA CYS A 79 8.88 11.23 -3.32
C CYS A 79 10.21 11.73 -2.76
N GLU A 80 10.51 11.40 -1.51
CA GLU A 80 11.79 11.77 -0.89
C GLU A 80 12.46 10.54 -0.27
N GLY A 81 13.80 10.60 -0.28
CA GLY A 81 14.65 9.51 0.14
C GLY A 81 14.67 9.26 1.66
N PRO A 82 15.43 8.24 2.10
CA PRO A 82 16.27 7.37 1.27
C PRO A 82 15.46 6.55 0.25
N PHE A 83 16.10 6.24 -0.88
CA PHE A 83 15.52 5.47 -1.97
C PHE A 83 16.17 4.09 -2.04
N VAL A 84 15.38 3.06 -2.34
CA VAL A 84 15.86 1.69 -2.60
C VAL A 84 15.26 1.21 -3.92
N GLU A 85 16.12 0.94 -4.89
CA GLU A 85 15.69 0.38 -6.18
C GLU A 85 15.62 -1.14 -6.13
N TYR A 86 14.61 -1.68 -6.80
CA TYR A 86 14.37 -3.11 -6.91
C TYR A 86 14.26 -3.53 -8.38
N PRO A 87 14.50 -4.82 -8.69
CA PRO A 87 14.30 -5.35 -10.03
C PRO A 87 12.92 -5.00 -10.60
N GLY A 88 12.86 -4.72 -11.90
CA GLY A 88 11.62 -4.33 -12.58
C GLY A 88 11.24 -2.85 -12.45
N GLY A 89 12.18 -1.98 -12.03
CA GLY A 89 11.99 -0.53 -12.02
C GLY A 89 11.10 -0.01 -10.88
N LYS A 90 10.92 -0.84 -9.84
CA LYS A 90 10.21 -0.49 -8.61
C LYS A 90 11.18 0.23 -7.67
N ILE A 91 10.75 1.34 -7.10
CA ILE A 91 11.52 2.15 -6.17
C ILE A 91 10.73 2.24 -4.87
N ALA A 92 11.36 1.96 -3.73
CA ALA A 92 10.83 2.35 -2.43
C ALA A 92 11.41 3.72 -2.03
N CYS A 93 10.56 4.66 -1.65
CA CYS A 93 10.93 5.92 -1.02
C CYS A 93 10.44 5.95 0.43
N SER A 94 11.02 6.81 1.26
CA SER A 94 10.64 6.92 2.67
C SER A 94 9.46 7.86 2.90
N THR A 95 9.32 8.83 2.00
CA THR A 95 8.29 9.85 2.04
C THR A 95 7.59 9.90 0.68
N LEU A 96 6.25 9.96 0.69
CA LEU A 96 5.44 10.05 -0.52
C LEU A 96 4.28 11.01 -0.29
N THR A 97 4.20 12.06 -1.11
CA THR A 97 3.09 13.01 -1.13
C THR A 97 2.37 12.89 -2.46
N PRO A 98 1.14 12.36 -2.51
CA PRO A 98 0.34 12.36 -3.72
C PRO A 98 0.04 13.80 -4.15
N LEU A 99 0.29 14.13 -5.41
CA LEU A 99 0.11 15.49 -5.94
C LEU A 99 -1.21 15.60 -6.69
N GLU A 100 -1.54 14.59 -7.50
CA GLU A 100 -2.78 14.53 -8.28
C GLU A 100 -3.11 13.09 -8.69
N GLU A 101 -4.37 12.86 -9.03
CA GLU A 101 -4.84 11.68 -9.75
C GLU A 101 -4.61 11.86 -11.25
N MET A 102 -3.98 10.87 -11.88
CA MET A 102 -3.70 10.83 -13.31
C MET A 102 -4.69 9.90 -14.01
N PRO A 103 -5.05 10.17 -15.28
CA PRO A 103 -5.80 9.22 -16.07
C PRO A 103 -5.03 7.90 -16.20
N MET A 104 -5.76 6.79 -16.12
CA MET A 104 -5.18 5.47 -16.40
C MET A 104 -4.84 5.40 -17.90
N PRO A 105 -3.63 4.91 -18.28
CA PRO A 105 -3.29 4.71 -19.68
C PRO A 105 -4.27 3.77 -20.38
N ASP A 106 -4.51 4.02 -21.66
CA ASP A 106 -5.43 3.23 -22.48
C ASP A 106 -5.11 1.72 -22.46
N GLY A 107 -6.16 0.90 -22.53
CA GLY A 107 -6.03 -0.56 -22.53
C GLY A 107 -5.96 -1.22 -21.14
N PHE A 108 -6.00 -0.45 -20.05
CA PHE A 108 -6.07 -1.00 -18.70
C PHE A 108 -7.52 -1.15 -18.21
N VAL A 109 -7.97 -2.40 -18.13
CA VAL A 109 -9.38 -2.83 -17.94
C VAL A 109 -9.97 -2.49 -16.56
N TYR A 110 -9.19 -1.95 -15.62
CA TYR A 110 -9.65 -1.63 -14.25
C TYR A 110 -9.90 -0.14 -14.00
N ALA A 111 -9.90 0.68 -15.04
CA ALA A 111 -10.22 2.10 -14.96
C ALA A 111 -11.74 2.29 -14.96
N THR A 112 -12.37 2.36 -13.78
CA THR A 112 -13.75 2.88 -13.72
C THR A 112 -13.68 4.41 -13.70
N ALA A 113 -14.07 5.04 -14.80
CA ALA A 113 -14.20 6.48 -14.89
C ALA A 113 -15.18 7.00 -13.82
N SER A 114 -14.72 7.88 -12.95
CA SER A 114 -15.62 8.71 -12.14
C SER A 114 -16.22 9.79 -13.03
N VAL A 115 -17.31 9.47 -13.71
CA VAL A 115 -18.16 10.50 -14.34
C VAL A 115 -18.87 11.25 -13.20
N GLY A 116 -18.71 12.57 -13.20
CA GLY A 116 -18.98 13.44 -12.06
C GLY A 116 -20.41 13.43 -11.52
N SER A 117 -20.54 13.76 -10.24
CA SER A 117 -21.78 14.27 -9.68
C SER A 117 -21.47 15.35 -8.65
N ALA A 118 -21.63 16.60 -9.08
CA ALA A 118 -21.66 17.76 -8.20
C ALA A 118 -23.02 17.81 -7.50
N ARG A 119 -23.05 17.67 -6.17
CA ARG A 119 -23.78 18.56 -5.24
C ARG A 119 -23.64 18.07 -3.79
N ALA A 120 -23.14 18.96 -2.94
CA ALA A 120 -23.35 18.89 -1.49
C ALA A 120 -24.86 18.98 -1.16
N PRO A 121 -25.27 18.40 -0.01
CA PRO A 121 -25.55 19.29 1.11
C PRO A 121 -24.95 18.83 2.43
N SER A 122 -24.69 19.83 3.27
CA SER A 122 -24.21 19.78 4.65
C SER A 122 -25.19 19.07 5.61
N ARG A 123 -24.65 18.41 6.65
CA ARG A 123 -25.13 18.44 8.06
C ARG A 123 -24.24 17.56 8.98
N PRO A 124 -24.31 17.75 10.33
CA PRO A 124 -23.13 17.77 11.20
C PRO A 124 -22.83 16.44 11.90
N ALA A 125 -21.62 16.40 12.46
CA ALA A 125 -21.08 15.33 13.27
C ALA A 125 -21.83 15.10 14.59
N THR A 126 -21.91 13.84 15.01
CA THR A 126 -21.81 13.43 16.43
C THR A 126 -21.01 12.11 16.53
N PRO A 127 -20.19 11.93 17.57
CA PRO A 127 -19.32 10.76 17.72
C PRO A 127 -19.96 9.69 18.61
N ALA A 128 -20.00 8.44 18.14
CA ALA A 128 -20.21 7.27 18.99
C ALA A 128 -18.90 6.47 19.05
N ALA A 129 -18.15 6.68 20.11
CA ALA A 129 -17.00 5.86 20.46
C ALA A 129 -17.48 4.47 20.88
N ILE A 130 -17.36 3.49 19.97
CA ILE A 130 -17.51 2.07 20.30
C ILE A 130 -16.12 1.55 20.70
N ARG A 131 -16.02 1.05 21.93
CA ARG A 131 -14.83 0.43 22.54
C ARG A 131 -14.37 -0.77 21.70
N VAL A 132 -13.20 -0.67 21.05
CA VAL A 132 -12.57 -1.76 20.25
C VAL A 132 -11.30 -2.31 20.90
N ASP A 133 -11.09 -2.09 22.20
CA ASP A 133 -9.84 -2.50 22.85
C ASP A 133 -9.70 -4.02 23.06
N ARG A 134 -10.81 -4.79 23.05
CA ARG A 134 -10.74 -6.22 23.42
C ARG A 134 -10.41 -7.18 22.28
N LEU A 135 -10.57 -6.78 21.00
CA LEU A 135 -10.32 -7.65 19.83
C LEU A 135 -8.89 -7.57 19.28
N ARG A 136 -8.11 -6.58 19.71
CA ARG A 136 -6.75 -6.33 19.21
C ARG A 136 -5.71 -7.22 19.90
N GLU A 137 -5.90 -7.53 21.17
CA GLU A 137 -4.95 -8.34 21.95
C GLU A 137 -5.00 -9.84 21.59
N GLU A 138 -6.20 -10.40 21.38
CA GLU A 138 -6.36 -11.82 21.05
C GLU A 138 -5.78 -12.16 19.66
N ARG A 139 -5.93 -11.26 18.68
CA ARG A 139 -5.34 -11.43 17.33
C ARG A 139 -3.83 -11.27 17.30
N SER A 140 -3.27 -10.39 18.14
CA SER A 140 -1.81 -10.22 18.27
C SER A 140 -1.14 -11.35 19.06
N SER A 141 -1.88 -12.12 19.85
CA SER A 141 -1.36 -13.32 20.53
C SER A 141 -1.33 -14.53 19.59
N ALA A 142 -2.39 -14.73 18.80
CA ALA A 142 -2.47 -15.86 17.86
C ALA A 142 -1.38 -15.79 16.76
N MET A 143 -1.14 -14.60 16.20
CA MET A 143 -0.14 -14.41 15.14
C MET A 143 1.31 -14.59 15.64
N ARG A 144 1.59 -14.24 16.89
CA ARG A 144 2.90 -14.49 17.52
C ARG A 144 3.13 -15.97 17.78
N SER A 145 2.11 -16.67 18.29
CA SER A 145 2.18 -18.13 18.51
C SER A 145 2.38 -18.91 17.21
N GLU A 146 1.76 -18.47 16.10
CA GLU A 146 1.91 -19.13 14.80
C GLU A 146 3.33 -18.92 14.22
N THR A 147 3.90 -17.73 14.42
CA THR A 147 5.29 -17.43 13.99
C THR A 147 6.30 -18.26 14.78
N GLU A 148 6.14 -18.36 16.10
CA GLU A 148 7.02 -19.15 16.97
C GLU A 148 6.98 -20.66 16.66
N MET A 149 5.82 -21.20 16.30
CA MET A 149 5.72 -22.62 15.89
C MET A 149 6.45 -22.89 14.57
N LEU A 150 6.29 -21.99 13.58
CA LEU A 150 6.95 -22.15 12.29
C LEU A 150 8.47 -22.02 12.42
N GLU A 151 8.96 -21.12 13.27
CA GLU A 151 10.40 -20.99 13.56
C GLU A 151 10.94 -22.25 14.27
N ALA A 152 10.19 -22.83 15.20
CA ALA A 152 10.58 -24.07 15.86
C ALA A 152 10.62 -25.28 14.90
N GLU A 153 9.66 -25.37 13.99
CA GLU A 153 9.61 -26.44 12.98
C GLU A 153 10.77 -26.33 11.97
N VAL A 154 11.10 -25.11 11.54
CA VAL A 154 12.27 -24.85 10.68
C VAL A 154 13.56 -25.22 11.42
N ALA A 155 13.72 -24.83 12.69
CA ALA A 155 14.90 -25.18 13.48
C ALA A 155 15.03 -26.69 13.74
N GLU A 156 13.93 -27.44 13.80
CA GLU A 156 13.96 -28.90 13.84
C GLU A 156 14.37 -29.49 12.49
N MET A 157 13.85 -28.95 11.40
CA MET A 157 14.17 -29.40 10.04
C MET A 157 15.65 -29.17 9.70
N GLU A 158 16.20 -28.01 10.08
CA GLU A 158 17.63 -27.69 9.90
C GLU A 158 18.53 -28.64 10.69
N ARG A 159 18.14 -28.97 11.94
CA ARG A 159 18.85 -29.98 12.76
C ARG A 159 18.84 -31.36 12.12
N ARG A 160 17.71 -31.79 11.53
CA ARG A 160 17.60 -33.09 10.85
C ARG A 160 18.43 -33.15 9.56
N LEU A 161 18.59 -32.01 8.89
CA LEU A 161 19.32 -31.91 7.63
C LEU A 161 20.81 -31.57 7.81
N GLY A 162 21.27 -31.33 9.05
CA GLY A 162 22.67 -31.06 9.35
C GLY A 162 23.14 -29.67 8.91
N TYR A 163 22.21 -28.74 8.66
CA TYR A 163 22.54 -27.34 8.41
C TYR A 163 22.84 -26.68 9.76
N ARG A 164 24.11 -26.32 9.98
CA ARG A 164 24.55 -25.41 11.05
C ARG A 164 25.42 -24.32 10.45
#